data_AF-A0A8H3A5P6-F1
#
_entry.id   AF-A0A8H3A5P6-F1
#
_cell.length_a   1.000
_cell.length_b   1.000
_cell.length_c   1.000
_cell.angle_alpha   90.00
_cell.angle_beta   90.00
_cell.angle_gamma   90.00
#
_symmetry.space_group_name_H-M   'P 1'
#
loop_
_entity.id
_entity.type
_entity.pdbx_description
1 polymer ?
#
loop_
_entity_poly.entity_id
_entity_poly.type
_entity_poly.pdbx_seq_one_letter_code
_entity_poly.pdbx_strand_id
1 'polypeptide(L)'
;MVALKPFVALALSAIALAFPTPTTEVSDLAKRTISGSASGKCGRNAFTSTQVERAASAAASRVAQGPPGQIGKNKYPHRFNNREGFVFSPNCKAPLFEFPIFQNKVYTGESPGPDRVIIGSIRGSDAAYCGLITHTGAQGNNFVQCESG
;
A
#
# COMPACT_ATOMS: atom_id res chain seq x y z
N MET A 1 56.11 0.88 67.95
CA MET A 1 54.71 0.43 67.71
C MET A 1 53.94 1.57 67.08
N VAL A 2 52.90 1.24 66.28
CA VAL A 2 52.01 2.11 65.47
C VAL A 2 52.57 2.44 64.06
N ALA A 3 52.44 1.54 63.07
CA ALA A 3 51.28 1.11 62.28
C ALA A 3 50.92 2.07 61.12
N LEU A 4 51.55 1.81 59.96
CA LEU A 4 51.27 2.44 58.67
C LEU A 4 49.94 1.91 58.12
N LYS A 5 48.93 2.79 57.95
CA LYS A 5 47.63 2.44 57.38
C LYS A 5 47.72 2.26 55.85
N PRO A 6 47.26 1.13 55.28
CA PRO A 6 47.07 1.03 53.85
C PRO A 6 45.73 1.65 53.45
N PHE A 7 45.77 2.63 52.55
CA PHE A 7 44.59 3.07 51.80
C PHE A 7 44.29 2.03 50.72
N VAL A 8 43.25 1.24 50.93
CA VAL A 8 42.70 0.35 49.90
C VAL A 8 41.76 1.17 49.03
N ALA A 9 42.21 1.52 47.82
CA ALA A 9 41.35 2.09 46.79
C ALA A 9 40.56 0.94 46.12
N LEU A 10 39.28 0.84 46.43
CA LEU A 10 38.36 -0.11 45.81
C LEU A 10 37.90 0.47 44.45
N ALA A 11 38.48 0.00 43.35
CA ALA A 11 38.02 0.36 42.01
C ALA A 11 36.76 -0.46 41.66
N LEU A 12 35.58 0.18 41.67
CA LEU A 12 34.35 -0.41 41.13
C LEU A 12 34.42 -0.40 39.60
N SER A 13 34.67 -1.56 39.02
CA SER A 13 34.60 -1.77 37.57
C SER A 13 33.12 -1.92 37.18
N ALA A 14 32.54 -0.88 36.55
CA ALA A 14 31.19 -0.93 36.01
C ALA A 14 31.18 -1.79 34.73
N ILE A 15 30.52 -2.95 34.77
CA ILE A 15 30.25 -3.77 33.59
C ILE A 15 29.07 -3.13 32.87
N ALA A 16 29.35 -2.36 31.82
CA ALA A 16 28.32 -1.86 30.92
C ALA A 16 27.78 -3.02 30.07
N LEU A 17 26.61 -3.54 30.43
CA LEU A 17 25.83 -4.40 29.55
C LEU A 17 25.27 -3.52 28.43
N ALA A 18 25.92 -3.56 27.27
CA ALA A 18 25.37 -2.99 26.04
C ALA A 18 24.17 -3.84 25.62
N PHE A 19 22.97 -3.49 26.09
CA PHE A 19 21.75 -4.02 25.53
C PHE A 19 21.64 -3.50 24.09
N PRO A 20 21.54 -4.38 23.08
CA PRO A 20 21.21 -3.92 21.75
C PRO A 20 19.83 -3.26 21.83
N THR A 21 19.79 -1.95 21.64
CA THR A 21 18.53 -1.23 21.39
C THR A 21 17.85 -1.91 20.22
N PRO A 22 16.60 -2.43 20.36
CA PRO A 22 15.84 -2.85 19.21
C PRO A 22 15.70 -1.62 18.31
N THR A 23 16.40 -1.62 17.18
CA THR A 23 16.11 -0.67 16.11
C THR A 23 14.72 -1.05 15.61
N THR A 24 13.71 -0.30 16.07
CA THR A 24 12.53 -0.11 15.25
C THR A 24 13.03 0.54 13.97
N GLU A 25 13.35 -0.31 12.98
CA GLU A 25 13.51 0.06 11.59
C GLU A 25 12.18 0.71 11.20
N VAL A 26 12.09 2.02 11.42
CA VAL A 26 11.11 2.85 10.77
C VAL A 26 11.31 2.58 9.29
N SER A 27 10.32 1.92 8.68
CA SER A 27 10.26 1.68 7.24
C SER A 27 10.24 3.03 6.52
N ASP A 28 11.39 3.67 6.44
CA ASP A 28 11.66 4.72 5.49
C ASP A 28 11.62 4.08 4.12
N LEU A 29 10.50 4.31 3.43
CA LEU A 29 10.58 4.79 2.08
C LEU A 29 11.43 3.94 1.13
N ALA A 30 11.28 2.61 1.15
CA ALA A 30 11.40 1.87 -0.11
C ALA A 30 10.44 2.57 -1.06
N LYS A 31 10.97 3.33 -2.03
CA LYS A 31 10.20 4.09 -3.01
C LYS A 31 9.26 3.10 -3.68
N ARG A 32 8.00 3.10 -3.22
CA ARG A 32 6.97 2.20 -3.72
C ARG A 32 6.85 2.45 -5.21
N THR A 33 7.12 1.42 -5.98
CA THR A 33 7.13 1.52 -7.44
C THR A 33 5.82 0.99 -7.95
N ILE A 34 4.98 1.89 -8.46
CA ILE A 34 3.83 1.53 -9.28
C ILE A 34 4.26 1.61 -10.73
N SER A 35 4.43 0.46 -11.36
CA SER A 35 4.82 0.43 -12.78
C SER A 35 3.61 0.66 -13.67
N GLY A 36 3.77 1.53 -14.68
CA GLY A 36 2.82 1.69 -15.77
C GLY A 36 1.57 2.50 -15.44
N SER A 37 1.58 3.31 -14.38
CA SER A 37 0.46 4.21 -14.07
C SER A 37 0.15 5.13 -15.25
N ALA A 38 -1.13 5.23 -15.60
CA ALA A 38 -1.62 6.02 -16.73
C ALA A 38 -2.89 6.77 -16.35
N SER A 39 -3.19 7.86 -17.06
CA SER A 39 -4.47 8.55 -16.98
C SER A 39 -5.60 7.66 -17.51
N GLY A 40 -6.83 7.99 -17.13
CA GLY A 40 -8.01 7.35 -17.69
C GLY A 40 -9.30 8.04 -17.28
N LYS A 41 -10.39 7.64 -17.94
CA LYS A 41 -11.71 8.25 -17.75
C LYS A 41 -12.77 7.20 -17.48
N CYS A 42 -13.40 7.32 -16.32
CA CYS A 42 -14.47 6.45 -15.85
C CYS A 42 -15.80 7.21 -15.89
N GLY A 43 -16.58 7.01 -16.95
CA GLY A 43 -17.80 7.79 -17.18
C GLY A 43 -17.50 9.29 -17.29
N ARG A 44 -17.90 10.08 -16.29
CA ARG A 44 -17.62 11.53 -16.23
C ARG A 44 -16.35 11.89 -15.46
N ASN A 45 -15.77 10.95 -14.73
CA ASN A 45 -14.61 11.18 -13.88
C ASN A 45 -13.33 10.97 -14.68
N ALA A 46 -12.49 12.00 -14.76
CA ALA A 46 -11.15 11.90 -15.35
C ALA A 46 -10.11 11.80 -14.23
N PHE A 47 -9.19 10.85 -14.36
CA PHE A 47 -8.09 10.62 -13.44
C PHE A 47 -6.75 10.87 -14.12
N THR A 48 -5.89 11.64 -13.47
CA THR A 48 -4.50 11.84 -13.89
C THR A 48 -3.65 10.64 -13.48
N SER A 49 -2.53 10.43 -14.17
CA SER A 49 -1.57 9.38 -13.81
C SER A 49 -1.12 9.47 -12.35
N THR A 50 -0.94 10.69 -11.82
CA THR A 50 -0.59 10.94 -10.41
C THR A 50 -1.69 10.50 -9.45
N GLN A 51 -2.97 10.72 -9.77
CA GLN A 51 -4.08 10.26 -8.94
C GLN A 51 -4.16 8.73 -8.94
N VAL A 52 -3.98 8.11 -10.11
CA VAL A 52 -3.91 6.65 -10.27
C VAL A 52 -2.74 6.07 -9.47
N GLU A 53 -1.55 6.66 -9.58
CA GLU A 53 -0.36 6.21 -8.85
C GLU A 53 -0.53 6.32 -7.34
N ARG A 54 -1.13 7.41 -6.83
CA ARG A 54 -1.42 7.57 -5.39
C ARG A 54 -2.39 6.51 -4.89
N ALA A 55 -3.47 6.25 -5.61
CA ALA A 55 -4.44 5.23 -5.25
C ALA A 55 -3.83 3.81 -5.31
N ALA A 56 -3.09 3.50 -6.38
CA ALA A 56 -2.39 2.22 -6.54
C ALA A 56 -1.32 2.00 -5.46
N SER A 57 -0.55 3.03 -5.11
CA SER A 57 0.46 2.98 -4.04
C SER A 57 -0.19 2.72 -2.68
N ALA A 58 -1.31 3.38 -2.39
CA ALA A 58 -2.07 3.14 -1.17
C ALA A 58 -2.61 1.70 -1.13
N ALA A 59 -3.15 1.21 -2.25
CA ALA A 59 -3.60 -0.16 -2.36
C ALA A 59 -2.46 -1.16 -2.12
N ALA A 60 -1.31 -1.02 -2.78
CA ALA A 60 -0.17 -1.93 -2.62
C ALA A 60 0.34 -1.94 -1.17
N SER A 61 0.46 -0.77 -0.55
CA SER A 61 0.85 -0.64 0.86
C SER A 61 -0.09 -1.39 1.81
N ARG A 62 -1.39 -1.36 1.52
CA ARG A 62 -2.41 -2.05 2.33
C ARG A 62 -2.44 -3.54 2.07
N VAL A 63 -2.25 -3.98 0.83
CA VAL A 63 -2.08 -5.41 0.52
C VAL A 63 -0.87 -5.98 1.28
N ALA A 64 0.25 -5.24 1.33
CA ALA A 64 1.44 -5.63 2.07
C ALA A 64 1.20 -5.83 3.58
N GLN A 65 0.24 -5.09 4.16
CA GLN A 65 -0.16 -5.21 5.57
C GLN A 65 -1.11 -6.37 5.83
N GLY A 66 -1.67 -7.01 4.79
CA GLY A 66 -2.65 -8.08 4.93
C GLY A 66 -4.00 -7.59 5.48
N PRO A 67 -4.78 -8.47 6.15
CA PRO A 67 -6.11 -8.14 6.66
C PRO A 67 -6.18 -6.88 7.56
N PRO A 68 -5.20 -6.62 8.46
CA PRO A 68 -5.19 -5.39 9.26
C PRO A 68 -5.08 -4.09 8.44
N GLY A 69 -4.53 -4.16 7.22
CA GLY A 69 -4.41 -3.00 6.32
C GLY A 69 -5.70 -2.63 5.58
N GLN A 70 -6.70 -3.52 5.60
CA GLN A 70 -7.97 -3.32 4.93
C GLN A 70 -8.85 -2.30 5.65
N ILE A 71 -9.51 -1.44 4.88
CA ILE A 71 -10.31 -0.32 5.38
C ILE A 71 -11.70 -0.25 4.76
N GLY A 72 -12.61 0.41 5.49
CA GLY A 72 -14.01 0.56 5.11
C GLY A 72 -14.82 -0.72 5.30
N LYS A 73 -16.15 -0.60 5.20
CA LYS A 73 -17.08 -1.71 5.40
C LYS A 73 -16.82 -2.89 4.45
N ASN A 74 -16.37 -2.59 3.23
CA ASN A 74 -16.10 -3.57 2.18
C ASN A 74 -14.66 -4.11 2.22
N LYS A 75 -13.83 -3.69 3.19
CA LYS A 75 -12.47 -4.19 3.42
C LYS A 75 -11.53 -4.02 2.20
N TYR A 76 -11.40 -2.78 1.72
CA TYR A 76 -10.48 -2.45 0.62
C TYR A 76 -9.03 -2.29 1.09
N PRO A 77 -8.03 -2.66 0.28
CA PRO A 77 -8.16 -3.37 -0.99
C PRO A 77 -8.54 -4.84 -0.78
N HIS A 78 -9.33 -5.38 -1.70
CA HIS A 78 -9.66 -6.81 -1.72
C HIS A 78 -9.46 -7.40 -3.10
N ARG A 79 -9.45 -8.74 -3.15
CA ARG A 79 -9.20 -9.49 -4.37
C ARG A 79 -10.26 -9.16 -5.43
N PHE A 80 -9.78 -8.81 -6.62
CA PHE A 80 -10.58 -8.69 -7.83
C PHE A 80 -10.44 -9.97 -8.65
N ASN A 81 -11.55 -10.65 -8.90
CA ASN A 81 -11.54 -11.95 -9.57
C ASN A 81 -11.68 -11.85 -11.11
N ASN A 82 -11.87 -10.64 -11.64
CA ASN A 82 -12.04 -10.38 -13.06
C ASN A 82 -13.12 -11.26 -13.73
N ARG A 83 -14.32 -11.30 -13.15
CA ARG A 83 -15.44 -12.11 -13.66
C ARG A 83 -16.00 -11.55 -14.96
N GLU A 84 -15.74 -10.27 -15.20
CA GLU A 84 -16.06 -9.53 -16.42
C GLU A 84 -15.18 -9.93 -17.61
N GLY A 85 -14.05 -10.60 -17.36
CA GLY A 85 -13.14 -11.05 -18.43
C GLY A 85 -12.31 -9.93 -19.05
N PHE A 86 -12.00 -8.88 -18.30
CA PHE A 86 -11.16 -7.79 -18.80
C PHE A 86 -9.76 -8.27 -19.15
N VAL A 87 -9.24 -7.73 -20.24
CA VAL A 87 -7.85 -7.94 -20.63
C VAL A 87 -7.04 -6.79 -20.07
N PHE A 88 -6.19 -7.09 -19.09
CA PHE A 88 -5.22 -6.14 -18.54
C PHE A 88 -3.87 -6.31 -19.23
N SER A 89 -3.00 -5.31 -19.08
CA SER A 89 -1.62 -5.34 -19.60
C SER A 89 -0.90 -6.64 -19.16
N PRO A 90 -0.10 -7.29 -20.04
CA PRO A 90 0.59 -8.54 -19.73
C PRO A 90 1.59 -8.44 -18.56
N ASN A 91 2.02 -7.22 -18.24
CA ASN A 91 2.89 -6.93 -17.09
C ASN A 91 2.13 -6.88 -15.75
N CYS A 92 0.79 -6.89 -15.79
CA CYS A 92 -0.07 -7.05 -14.63
C CYS A 92 -0.52 -8.52 -14.53
N LYS A 93 -0.11 -9.19 -13.45
CA LYS A 93 -0.42 -10.60 -13.18
C LYS A 93 -1.25 -10.73 -11.92
N ALA A 94 -2.13 -11.72 -11.90
CA ALA A 94 -2.88 -12.10 -10.71
C ALA A 94 -1.92 -12.53 -9.57
N PRO A 95 -2.30 -12.39 -8.28
CA PRO A 95 -3.59 -11.93 -7.79
C PRO A 95 -3.85 -10.45 -8.08
N LEU A 96 -5.06 -10.14 -8.53
CA LEU A 96 -5.50 -8.75 -8.76
C LEU A 96 -6.24 -8.23 -7.53
N PHE A 97 -6.09 -6.95 -7.27
CA PHE A 97 -6.79 -6.25 -6.19
C PHE A 97 -7.44 -4.99 -6.70
N GLU A 98 -8.65 -4.72 -6.21
CA GLU A 98 -9.36 -3.47 -6.47
C GLU A 98 -9.25 -2.53 -5.26
N PHE A 99 -9.16 -1.24 -5.55
CA PHE A 99 -9.17 -0.19 -4.54
C PHE A 99 -9.91 1.05 -5.04
N PRO A 100 -10.74 1.72 -4.21
CA PRO A 100 -11.46 2.91 -4.63
C PRO A 100 -10.51 4.06 -5.01
N ILE A 101 -10.86 4.79 -6.07
CA ILE A 101 -10.11 5.96 -6.55
C ILE A 101 -11.01 7.20 -6.57
N PHE A 102 -10.45 8.34 -6.18
CA PHE A 102 -11.11 9.64 -6.19
C PHE A 102 -10.20 10.69 -6.83
N GLN A 103 -10.80 11.74 -7.40
CA GLN A 103 -10.04 12.80 -8.07
C GLN A 103 -9.28 13.69 -7.08
N ASN A 104 -9.77 13.86 -5.85
CA ASN A 104 -9.24 14.83 -4.90
C ASN A 104 -8.67 14.22 -3.62
N LYS A 105 -8.66 12.88 -3.48
CA LYS A 105 -8.17 12.21 -2.28
C LYS A 105 -7.80 10.75 -2.51
N VAL A 106 -7.09 10.17 -1.55
CA VAL A 106 -6.93 8.72 -1.41
C VAL A 106 -8.05 8.20 -0.51
N TYR A 107 -8.61 7.04 -0.83
CA TYR A 107 -9.66 6.42 -0.05
C TYR A 107 -9.23 6.09 1.39
N THR A 108 -10.11 6.40 2.35
CA THR A 108 -9.84 6.27 3.79
C THR A 108 -10.85 5.42 4.56
N GLY A 109 -11.87 4.88 3.90
CA GLY A 109 -12.85 3.96 4.50
C GLY A 109 -14.31 4.41 4.38
N GLU A 110 -14.55 5.56 3.76
CA GLU A 110 -15.88 6.12 3.46
C GLU A 110 -16.66 5.29 2.40
N SER A 111 -17.74 5.84 1.85
CA SER A 111 -18.39 5.24 0.68
C SER A 111 -17.41 5.20 -0.51
N PRO A 112 -17.18 4.04 -1.16
CA PRO A 112 -16.12 3.87 -2.15
C PRO A 112 -16.40 4.53 -3.50
N GLY A 113 -17.61 5.05 -3.74
CA GLY A 113 -18.01 5.50 -5.07
C GLY A 113 -17.99 4.37 -6.11
N PRO A 114 -18.09 4.69 -7.42
CA PRO A 114 -18.21 3.69 -8.47
C PRO A 114 -16.88 3.23 -9.06
N ASP A 115 -15.78 3.98 -8.87
CA ASP A 115 -14.53 3.78 -9.63
C ASP A 115 -13.49 3.01 -8.81
N ARG A 116 -12.72 2.15 -9.48
CA ARG A 116 -11.65 1.36 -8.88
C ARG A 116 -10.37 1.44 -9.71
N VAL A 117 -9.24 1.52 -9.01
CA VAL A 117 -7.94 1.16 -9.58
C VAL A 117 -7.70 -0.34 -9.37
N ILE A 118 -7.22 -1.01 -10.41
CA ILE A 118 -6.79 -2.41 -10.33
C ILE A 118 -5.27 -2.47 -10.30
N ILE A 119 -4.75 -3.17 -9.31
CA ILE A 119 -3.33 -3.48 -9.18
C ILE A 119 -3.09 -4.99 -9.22
N GLY A 120 -1.88 -5.38 -9.64
CA GLY A 120 -1.43 -6.76 -9.75
C GLY A 120 0.09 -6.84 -9.69
N SER A 121 0.66 -8.01 -9.95
CA SER A 121 2.12 -8.23 -9.91
C SER A 121 2.76 -7.74 -8.59
N ILE A 122 2.06 -7.94 -7.47
CA ILE A 122 2.42 -7.35 -6.17
C ILE A 122 3.69 -8.00 -5.62
N ARG A 123 4.62 -7.15 -5.13
CA ARG A 123 5.83 -7.56 -4.42
C ARG A 123 6.06 -6.62 -3.25
N GLY A 124 5.76 -7.07 -2.03
CA GLY A 124 5.78 -6.19 -0.86
C GLY A 124 4.81 -5.01 -1.08
N SER A 125 5.33 -3.79 -1.04
CA SER A 125 4.56 -2.56 -1.30
C SER A 125 4.65 -2.06 -2.76
N ASP A 126 5.31 -2.81 -3.65
CA ASP A 126 5.37 -2.54 -5.09
C ASP A 126 4.26 -3.28 -5.83
N ALA A 127 3.80 -2.72 -6.94
CA ALA A 127 2.77 -3.33 -7.78
C ALA A 127 2.81 -2.80 -9.22
N ALA A 128 2.13 -3.50 -10.12
CA ALA A 128 1.79 -2.98 -11.44
C ALA A 128 0.38 -2.39 -11.42
N TYR A 129 0.20 -1.23 -12.05
CA TYR A 129 -1.12 -0.74 -12.45
C TYR A 129 -1.64 -1.59 -13.61
N CYS A 130 -2.88 -2.08 -13.47
CA CYS A 130 -3.50 -2.96 -14.45
C CYS A 130 -4.53 -2.24 -15.31
N GLY A 131 -5.27 -1.31 -14.70
CA GLY A 131 -6.36 -0.60 -15.34
C GLY A 131 -7.26 0.12 -14.34
N LEU A 132 -8.18 0.90 -14.88
CA LEU A 132 -9.29 1.50 -14.15
C LEU A 132 -10.59 0.82 -14.57
N ILE A 133 -11.48 0.60 -13.62
CA ILE A 133 -12.82 0.06 -13.87
C ILE A 133 -13.86 0.88 -13.12
N THR A 134 -15.11 0.86 -13.60
CA THR A 134 -16.21 1.62 -13.00
C THR A 134 -17.53 0.88 -13.06
N HIS A 135 -18.38 1.07 -12.05
CA HIS A 135 -19.78 0.68 -12.12
C HIS A 135 -20.59 1.62 -13.03
N THR A 136 -20.07 2.80 -13.38
CA THR A 136 -20.77 3.78 -14.21
C THR A 136 -20.99 3.21 -15.62
N GLY A 137 -22.25 3.07 -16.02
CA GLY A 137 -22.60 2.47 -17.32
C GLY A 137 -22.62 0.94 -17.33
N ALA A 138 -22.30 0.28 -16.21
CA ALA A 138 -22.48 -1.16 -16.03
C ALA A 138 -23.87 -1.49 -15.47
N GLN A 139 -24.34 -2.72 -15.70
CA GLN A 139 -25.59 -3.22 -15.12
C GLN A 139 -25.33 -3.91 -13.78
N GLY A 140 -26.20 -3.66 -12.79
CA GLY A 140 -26.11 -4.28 -11.47
C GLY A 140 -24.79 -3.96 -10.75
N ASN A 141 -24.11 -5.00 -10.28
CA ASN A 141 -22.82 -4.89 -9.58
C ASN A 141 -21.62 -5.17 -10.50
N ASN A 142 -21.84 -5.23 -11.82
CA ASN A 142 -20.75 -5.45 -12.77
C ASN A 142 -19.90 -4.19 -12.91
N PHE A 143 -18.72 -4.37 -13.47
CA PHE A 143 -17.87 -3.27 -13.90
C PHE A 143 -17.81 -3.17 -15.43
N VAL A 144 -17.37 -2.01 -15.91
CA VAL A 144 -16.80 -1.82 -17.26
C VAL A 144 -15.40 -1.23 -17.13
N GLN A 145 -14.53 -1.48 -18.11
CA GLN A 145 -13.22 -0.82 -18.18
C GLN A 145 -13.39 0.66 -18.49
N CYS A 146 -12.61 1.48 -17.79
CA CYS A 146 -12.52 2.90 -18.09
C CYS A 146 -11.70 3.13 -19.36
N GLU A 147 -11.95 4.25 -20.03
CA GLU A 147 -11.18 4.67 -21.20
C GLU A 147 -9.75 4.99 -20.78
N SER A 148 -8.77 4.51 -21.55
CA SER A 148 -7.37 4.91 -21.36
C SER A 148 -7.19 6.33 -21.84
N GLY A 149 -6.45 7.14 -21.08
CA GLY A 149 -6.15 8.53 -21.44
C GLY A 149 -4.68 8.75 -21.75
#